data_AF-A0A022R7V3-F1
#
_entry.id   AF-A0A022R7V3-F1
#
_cell.length_a   1.000
_cell.length_b   1.000
_cell.length_c   1.000
_cell.angle_alpha   90.00
_cell.angle_beta   90.00
_cell.angle_gamma   90.00
#
_symmetry.space_group_name_H-M   'P 1'
#
loop_
_entity.id
_entity.type
_entity.pdbx_description
1 polymer ?
#
loop_
_entity_poly.entity_id
_entity_poly.type
_entity_poly.pdbx_seq_one_letter_code
_entity_poly.pdbx_strand_id
1 'polypeptide(L)'
;MEEREEPETIDTHHRLFKILEALNRVSHDFQPSHDSPDSDSSAIKALLELRAASASLPFSLSQQISRLVDSVQELHNCKPSKHGLISFVAHRVRSHEVSRLAAGIESELRSLIDGETVSNLTKTLSAIRCSPANSPPSFDADKLFDKITLLQERLSQGFDIQLQDLLLKSGVFAELEWVLCNPRFSITVRDKAAIAMKELVLFNKDVFVGSVLVGGSVDALISMNSPSSLQVLSSLIKAIKSPLVEEIESRGGISRIVGYLSEESESRATAFNCLMEIGFFGRKEAVEAMINGGLIKKLVELQRSYETTKTTKESPFERCVARFAVQIEMGEGLRQREKRALKQVILNRVREACVSDAAECATIISEVLWGSSP
;
A
#
# COMPACT_ATOMS: atom_id res chain seq x y z
N MET A 1 -13.54 4.81 42.36
CA MET A 1 -12.31 4.08 42.75
C MET A 1 -12.66 2.61 42.62
N GLU A 2 -12.16 1.85 41.66
CA GLU A 2 -10.97 1.98 40.83
C GLU A 2 -11.33 1.90 39.33
N GLU A 3 -10.83 2.86 38.55
CA GLU A 3 -10.65 2.68 37.11
C GLU A 3 -9.55 1.63 36.92
N ARG A 4 -9.87 0.49 36.31
CA ARG A 4 -8.86 -0.39 35.74
C ARG A 4 -8.40 0.23 34.43
N GLU A 5 -7.25 0.88 34.47
CA GLU A 5 -6.46 1.19 33.29
C GLU A 5 -6.08 -0.14 32.59
N GLU A 6 -6.39 -0.27 31.30
CA GLU A 6 -5.79 -1.27 30.41
C GLU A 6 -4.63 -0.60 29.64
N PRO A 7 -3.35 -0.82 30.03
CA PRO A 7 -2.20 -0.37 29.24
C PRO A 7 -1.44 -1.50 28.52
N GLU A 8 -1.93 -2.75 28.50
CA GLU A 8 -1.07 -3.92 28.23
C GLU A 8 -0.75 -4.23 26.74
N THR A 9 -1.51 -3.75 25.75
CA THR A 9 -1.34 -4.23 24.35
C THR A 9 -0.28 -3.49 23.51
N ILE A 10 0.08 -2.26 23.87
CA ILE A 10 1.14 -1.52 23.15
C ILE A 10 2.52 -2.01 23.60
N ASP A 11 2.59 -2.45 24.85
CA ASP A 11 3.79 -2.94 25.51
C ASP A 11 4.23 -4.32 24.96
N THR A 12 3.29 -5.22 24.65
CA THR A 12 3.58 -6.54 24.03
C THR A 12 4.21 -6.40 22.64
N HIS A 13 3.62 -5.59 21.77
CA HIS A 13 4.09 -5.40 20.40
C HIS A 13 5.49 -4.78 20.36
N HIS A 14 5.73 -3.73 21.15
CA HIS A 14 7.03 -3.08 21.25
C HIS A 14 8.11 -4.02 21.84
N ARG A 15 7.73 -4.88 22.79
CA ARG A 15 8.63 -5.92 23.33
C ARG A 15 9.01 -6.95 22.28
N LEU A 16 8.04 -7.48 21.52
CA LEU A 16 8.32 -8.46 20.47
C LEU A 16 9.29 -7.90 19.41
N PHE A 17 9.10 -6.64 19.01
CA PHE A 17 10.03 -5.95 18.10
C PHE A 17 11.43 -5.81 18.67
N LYS A 18 11.58 -5.44 19.95
CA LYS A 18 12.89 -5.38 20.61
C LYS A 18 13.60 -6.72 20.63
N ILE A 19 12.87 -7.81 20.85
CA ILE A 19 13.41 -9.17 20.88
C ILE A 19 13.87 -9.59 19.49
N LEU A 20 13.08 -9.29 18.45
CA LEU A 20 13.45 -9.51 17.06
C LEU A 20 14.71 -8.72 16.66
N GLU A 21 14.81 -7.45 17.09
CA GLU A 21 15.98 -6.61 16.83
C GLU A 21 17.22 -7.16 17.54
N ALA A 22 17.10 -7.59 18.80
CA ALA A 22 18.17 -8.22 19.56
C ALA A 22 18.63 -9.53 18.88
N LEU A 23 17.70 -10.36 18.39
CA LEU A 23 18.01 -11.57 17.64
C LEU A 23 18.76 -11.26 16.34
N ASN A 24 18.33 -10.24 15.60
CA ASN A 24 19.01 -9.82 14.36
C ASN A 24 20.44 -9.34 14.61
N ARG A 25 20.67 -8.58 15.69
CA ARG A 25 22.02 -8.16 16.12
C ARG A 25 22.89 -9.38 16.44
N VAL A 26 22.36 -10.33 17.22
CA VAL A 26 23.02 -11.62 17.51
C VAL A 26 23.25 -12.45 16.22
N SER A 27 22.42 -12.35 15.20
CA SER A 27 22.68 -13.07 13.95
C SER A 27 23.75 -12.40 13.07
N HIS A 28 23.91 -11.07 13.15
CA HIS A 28 24.84 -10.31 12.32
C HIS A 28 26.26 -10.30 12.92
N ASP A 29 26.40 -10.15 14.23
CA ASP A 29 27.70 -10.09 14.92
C ASP A 29 28.49 -11.42 14.84
N PHE A 30 27.83 -12.52 14.48
CA PHE A 30 28.42 -13.86 14.34
C PHE A 30 28.70 -14.27 12.89
N GLN A 31 28.50 -13.37 11.91
CA GLN A 31 29.03 -13.57 10.57
C GLN A 31 30.57 -13.42 10.59
N PRO A 32 31.32 -14.19 9.77
CA PRO A 32 32.77 -14.18 9.80
C PRO A 32 33.31 -12.90 9.13
N SER A 33 33.27 -11.77 9.84
CA SER A 33 34.04 -10.57 9.50
C SER A 33 35.29 -10.49 10.38
N HIS A 34 36.41 -10.16 9.75
CA HIS A 34 37.75 -10.10 10.34
C HIS A 34 37.81 -9.27 11.65
N ASP A 35 38.26 -9.95 12.71
CA ASP A 35 39.03 -9.47 13.88
C ASP A 35 38.74 -8.05 14.42
N SER A 36 37.80 -7.96 15.38
CA SER A 36 37.79 -6.90 16.40
C SER A 36 37.44 -7.47 17.78
N PRO A 37 38.31 -7.33 18.81
CA PRO A 37 38.09 -7.86 20.15
C PRO A 37 36.98 -7.15 20.94
N ASP A 38 36.45 -6.02 20.44
CA ASP A 38 35.31 -5.32 21.05
C ASP A 38 33.95 -5.93 20.65
N SER A 39 33.92 -6.77 19.61
CA SER A 39 32.70 -7.43 19.10
C SER A 39 32.16 -8.50 20.07
N ASP A 40 33.05 -9.21 20.76
CA ASP A 40 32.71 -10.34 21.64
C ASP A 40 31.92 -9.91 22.89
N SER A 41 32.20 -8.71 23.43
CA SER A 41 31.51 -8.14 24.60
C SER A 41 30.09 -7.68 24.25
N SER A 42 29.90 -7.13 23.05
CA SER A 42 28.59 -6.68 22.53
C SER A 42 27.65 -7.87 22.30
N ALA A 43 28.15 -8.94 21.68
CA ALA A 43 27.37 -10.13 21.36
C ALA A 43 26.87 -10.87 22.62
N ILE A 44 27.73 -11.03 23.64
CA ILE A 44 27.36 -11.66 24.92
C ILE A 44 26.32 -10.83 25.67
N LYS A 45 26.44 -9.49 25.64
CA LYS A 45 25.44 -8.60 26.23
C LYS A 45 24.09 -8.71 25.52
N ALA A 46 24.08 -8.73 24.19
CA ALA A 46 22.86 -8.91 23.39
C ALA A 46 22.17 -10.26 23.66
N LEU A 47 22.93 -11.34 23.86
CA LEU A 47 22.40 -12.66 24.23
C LEU A 47 21.74 -12.67 25.62
N LEU A 48 22.33 -11.97 26.59
CA LEU A 48 21.75 -11.84 27.94
C LEU A 48 20.48 -10.98 27.94
N GLU A 49 20.46 -9.90 27.15
CA GLU A 49 19.27 -9.08 26.93
C GLU A 49 18.15 -9.89 26.26
N LEU A 50 18.47 -10.69 25.24
CA LEU A 50 17.52 -11.59 24.57
C LEU A 50 16.94 -12.63 25.54
N ARG A 51 17.78 -13.24 26.39
CA ARG A 51 17.34 -14.21 27.40
C ARG A 51 16.42 -13.56 28.45
N ALA A 52 16.78 -12.38 28.95
CA ALA A 52 15.95 -11.64 29.90
C ALA A 52 14.59 -11.25 29.29
N ALA A 53 14.58 -10.81 28.03
CA ALA A 53 13.35 -10.43 27.33
C ALA A 53 12.47 -11.65 26.97
N SER A 54 13.05 -12.85 26.84
CA SER A 54 12.32 -14.08 26.50
C SER A 54 11.44 -14.67 27.61
N ALA A 55 11.58 -14.19 28.85
CA ALA A 55 10.85 -14.72 30.00
C ALA A 55 9.34 -14.46 29.95
N SER A 56 8.89 -13.51 29.13
CA SER A 56 7.48 -13.13 28.95
C SER A 56 6.82 -13.75 27.71
N LEU A 57 7.56 -14.56 26.95
CA LEU A 57 7.09 -15.20 25.71
C LEU A 57 6.43 -16.55 25.98
N PRO A 58 5.68 -17.11 25.01
CA PRO A 58 5.20 -18.48 25.08
C PRO A 58 6.34 -19.46 25.41
N PHE A 59 6.04 -20.47 26.23
CA PHE A 59 7.03 -21.42 26.74
C PHE A 59 7.86 -22.09 25.64
N SER A 60 7.25 -22.36 24.47
CA SER A 60 7.93 -22.90 23.28
C SER A 60 9.10 -22.02 22.83
N LEU A 61 8.83 -20.73 22.69
CA LEU A 61 9.78 -19.76 22.14
C LEU A 61 10.86 -19.37 23.16
N SER A 62 10.48 -19.28 24.44
CA SER A 62 11.46 -19.14 25.53
C SER A 62 12.44 -20.31 25.60
N GLN A 63 11.96 -21.54 25.39
CA GLN A 63 12.82 -22.73 25.31
C GLN A 63 13.73 -22.72 24.08
N GLN A 64 13.22 -22.31 22.91
CA GLN A 64 14.03 -22.19 21.69
C GLN A 64 15.11 -21.10 21.83
N ILE A 65 14.78 -19.94 22.40
CA ILE A 65 15.75 -18.87 22.68
C ILE A 65 16.81 -19.35 23.65
N SER A 66 16.44 -20.07 24.71
CA SER A 66 17.41 -20.63 25.65
C SER A 66 18.37 -21.61 24.96
N ARG A 67 17.84 -22.50 24.10
CA ARG A 67 18.66 -23.41 23.29
C ARG A 67 19.59 -22.66 22.32
N LEU A 68 19.11 -21.58 21.71
CA LEU A 68 19.92 -20.73 20.84
C LEU A 68 21.06 -20.08 21.64
N VAL A 69 20.77 -19.49 22.79
CA VAL A 69 21.76 -18.84 23.67
C VAL A 69 22.82 -19.85 24.10
N ASP A 70 22.41 -21.04 24.55
CA ASP A 70 23.34 -22.10 24.96
C ASP A 70 24.21 -22.57 23.78
N SER A 71 23.62 -22.75 22.59
CA SER A 71 24.34 -23.14 21.36
C SER A 71 25.34 -22.09 20.88
N VAL A 72 24.99 -20.81 20.98
CA VAL A 72 25.87 -19.68 20.63
C VAL A 72 27.02 -19.58 21.63
N GLN A 73 26.76 -19.79 22.92
CA GLN A 73 27.78 -19.77 23.95
C GLN A 73 28.75 -20.95 23.82
N GLU A 74 28.26 -22.14 23.44
CA GLU A 74 29.10 -23.28 23.08
C GLU A 74 29.97 -23.02 21.85
N LEU A 75 29.42 -22.37 20.82
CA LEU A 75 30.15 -21.97 19.62
C LEU A 75 31.29 -21.00 19.99
N HIS A 76 31.00 -20.00 20.82
CA HIS A 76 31.98 -19.00 21.29
C HIS A 76 33.09 -19.63 22.14
N ASN A 77 32.74 -20.57 23.03
CA ASN A 77 33.73 -21.27 23.86
C ASN A 77 34.63 -22.21 23.04
N CYS A 78 34.14 -22.70 21.89
CA CYS A 78 34.89 -23.52 20.95
C CYS A 78 35.67 -22.67 19.94
N LYS A 79 36.66 -21.91 20.40
CA LYS A 79 37.56 -21.16 19.49
C LYS A 79 38.22 -22.12 18.48
N PRO A 80 38.38 -21.72 17.21
CA PRO A 80 39.05 -22.55 16.21
C PRO A 80 40.50 -22.79 16.62
N SER A 81 40.78 -23.98 17.14
CA SER A 81 42.13 -24.52 17.24
C SER A 81 42.72 -24.58 15.84
N LYS A 82 43.89 -23.95 15.65
CA LYS A 82 44.55 -23.72 14.35
C LYS A 82 44.87 -24.98 13.52
N HIS A 83 44.55 -26.20 13.95
CA HIS A 83 45.09 -27.43 13.33
C HIS A 83 44.13 -28.63 13.28
N GLY A 84 42.89 -28.47 12.79
CA GLY A 84 42.02 -29.63 12.53
C GLY A 84 40.93 -29.39 11.49
N LEU A 85 40.94 -30.15 10.39
CA LEU A 85 39.82 -30.16 9.43
C LEU A 85 38.49 -30.57 10.12
N ILE A 86 38.57 -31.41 11.15
CA ILE A 86 37.43 -31.86 11.97
C ILE A 86 36.86 -30.71 12.81
N SER A 87 37.71 -29.86 13.41
CA SER A 87 37.22 -28.71 14.20
C SER A 87 36.59 -27.64 13.32
N PHE A 88 37.10 -27.45 12.10
CA PHE A 88 36.49 -26.54 11.12
C PHE A 88 35.11 -27.02 10.63
N VAL A 89 34.96 -28.31 10.31
CA VAL A 89 33.66 -28.89 9.92
C VAL A 89 32.67 -28.83 11.08
N ALA A 90 33.08 -29.19 12.30
CA ALA A 90 32.23 -29.11 13.49
C ALA A 90 31.76 -27.67 13.77
N HIS A 91 32.65 -26.68 13.61
CA HIS A 91 32.30 -25.26 13.77
C HIS A 91 31.28 -24.79 12.72
N ARG A 92 31.45 -25.19 11.45
CA ARG A 92 30.48 -24.87 10.39
C ARG A 92 29.11 -25.52 10.61
N VAL A 93 29.08 -26.78 11.04
CA VAL A 93 27.82 -27.48 11.35
C VAL A 93 27.08 -26.80 12.50
N ARG A 94 27.79 -26.43 13.58
CA ARG A 94 27.19 -25.69 14.71
C ARG A 94 26.76 -24.28 14.33
N SER A 95 27.55 -23.57 13.53
CA SER A 95 27.16 -22.26 13.01
C SER A 95 25.89 -22.34 12.16
N HIS A 96 25.78 -23.36 11.29
CA HIS A 96 24.55 -23.62 10.54
C HIS A 96 23.36 -23.97 11.46
N GLU A 97 23.59 -24.73 12.53
CA GLU A 97 22.53 -25.05 13.50
C GLU A 97 22.04 -23.81 14.26
N VAL A 98 22.96 -22.93 14.69
CA VAL A 98 22.65 -21.62 15.27
C VAL A 98 21.84 -20.78 14.30
N SER A 99 22.28 -20.65 13.04
CA SER A 99 21.54 -19.90 12.01
C SER A 99 20.15 -20.49 11.75
N ARG A 100 20.01 -21.82 11.73
CA ARG A 100 18.72 -22.49 11.56
C ARG A 100 17.78 -22.23 12.74
N LEU A 101 18.29 -22.31 13.98
CA LEU A 101 17.51 -22.02 15.18
C LEU A 101 17.10 -20.54 15.25
N ALA A 102 18.04 -19.63 14.94
CA ALA A 102 17.76 -18.19 14.86
C ALA A 102 16.67 -17.90 13.83
N ALA A 103 16.77 -18.45 12.62
CA ALA A 103 15.76 -18.27 11.57
C ALA A 103 14.38 -18.84 11.98
N GLY A 104 14.36 -19.96 12.72
CA GLY A 104 13.13 -20.52 13.27
C GLY A 104 12.46 -19.60 14.30
N ILE A 105 13.23 -19.09 15.26
CA ILE A 105 12.76 -18.15 16.29
C ILE A 105 12.31 -16.84 15.64
N GLU A 106 13.07 -16.33 14.67
CA GLU A 106 12.76 -15.11 13.91
C GLU A 106 11.41 -15.24 13.19
N SER A 107 11.16 -16.39 12.54
CA SER A 107 9.88 -16.69 11.90
C SER A 107 8.73 -16.77 12.91
N GLU A 108 8.92 -17.40 14.06
CA GLU A 108 7.88 -17.53 15.10
C GLU A 108 7.59 -16.16 15.74
N LEU A 109 8.62 -15.35 16.02
CA LEU A 109 8.47 -13.97 16.50
C LEU A 109 7.71 -13.09 15.50
N ARG A 110 8.04 -13.18 14.20
CA ARG A 110 7.31 -12.45 13.15
C ARG A 110 5.85 -12.83 13.12
N SER A 111 5.54 -14.13 13.17
CA SER A 111 4.14 -14.59 13.21
C SER A 111 3.38 -14.05 14.43
N LEU A 112 4.02 -13.96 15.59
CA LEU A 112 3.42 -13.33 16.79
C LEU A 112 3.22 -11.82 16.63
N ILE A 113 4.19 -11.11 16.05
CA ILE A 113 4.08 -9.67 15.75
C ILE A 113 2.94 -9.42 14.77
N ASP A 114 2.83 -10.25 13.73
CA ASP A 114 1.77 -10.18 12.72
C ASP A 114 0.41 -10.43 13.37
N GLY A 115 0.32 -11.48 14.20
CA GLY A 115 -0.83 -11.80 15.02
C GLY A 115 -1.30 -10.62 15.86
N GLU A 116 -0.36 -10.00 16.57
CA GLU A 116 -0.63 -8.87 17.46
C GLU A 116 -1.04 -7.61 16.68
N THR A 117 -0.39 -7.32 15.54
CA THR A 117 -0.72 -6.17 14.67
C THR A 117 -2.18 -6.21 14.24
N VAL A 118 -2.60 -7.35 13.67
CA VAL A 118 -3.95 -7.50 13.11
C VAL A 118 -4.99 -7.65 14.22
N SER A 119 -4.69 -8.39 15.28
CA SER A 119 -5.56 -8.53 16.47
C SER A 119 -5.82 -7.18 17.12
N ASN A 120 -4.78 -6.37 17.34
CA ASN A 120 -4.92 -5.06 17.96
C ASN A 120 -5.71 -4.07 17.09
N LEU A 121 -5.50 -4.09 15.77
CA LEU A 121 -6.29 -3.27 14.86
C LEU A 121 -7.78 -3.67 14.87
N THR A 122 -8.07 -4.95 14.69
CA THR A 122 -9.45 -5.46 14.64
C THR A 122 -10.19 -5.28 15.96
N LYS A 123 -9.54 -5.50 17.11
CA LYS A 123 -10.10 -5.20 18.44
C LYS A 123 -10.43 -3.71 18.58
N THR A 124 -9.51 -2.83 18.20
CA THR A 124 -9.73 -1.37 18.25
C THR A 124 -10.94 -0.98 17.40
N LEU A 125 -11.04 -1.51 16.17
CA LEU A 125 -12.16 -1.23 15.26
C LEU A 125 -13.49 -1.79 15.79
N SER A 126 -13.48 -3.00 16.35
CA SER A 126 -14.67 -3.59 16.96
C SER A 126 -15.18 -2.78 18.16
N ALA A 127 -14.27 -2.27 19.01
CA ALA A 127 -14.61 -1.43 20.14
C ALA A 127 -15.22 -0.09 19.69
N ILE A 128 -14.67 0.51 18.63
CA ILE A 128 -15.23 1.74 18.04
C ILE A 128 -16.63 1.48 17.48
N ARG A 129 -16.84 0.36 16.78
CA ARG A 129 -18.13 -0.01 16.19
C ARG A 129 -19.21 -0.25 17.25
N CYS A 130 -18.85 -0.82 18.40
CA CYS A 130 -19.76 -1.06 19.52
C CYS A 130 -20.07 0.17 20.37
N SER A 131 -19.39 1.30 20.15
CA SER A 131 -19.64 2.54 20.89
C SER A 131 -20.94 3.23 20.39
N PRO A 132 -21.83 3.69 21.29
CA PRO A 132 -23.12 4.24 20.90
C PRO A 132 -22.97 5.52 20.06
N ALA A 133 -23.77 5.59 18.99
CA ALA A 133 -23.79 6.63 17.97
C ALA A 133 -23.91 8.09 18.45
N ASN A 134 -24.22 8.33 19.73
CA ASN A 134 -24.59 9.63 20.29
C ASN A 134 -23.62 10.17 21.35
N SER A 135 -22.55 9.44 21.69
CA SER A 135 -21.45 10.00 22.50
C SER A 135 -20.39 10.62 21.59
N PRO A 136 -19.79 11.77 21.97
CA PRO A 136 -18.67 12.32 21.20
C PRO A 136 -17.58 11.25 21.06
N PRO A 137 -16.95 11.13 19.88
CA PRO A 137 -15.91 10.14 19.67
C PRO A 137 -14.72 10.51 20.55
N SER A 138 -14.62 9.92 21.73
CA SER A 138 -13.38 9.89 22.50
C SER A 138 -12.50 8.72 22.06
N PHE A 139 -12.71 8.18 20.86
CA PHE A 139 -11.78 7.22 20.30
C PHE A 139 -10.61 8.00 19.73
N ASP A 140 -9.43 7.55 20.12
CA ASP A 140 -8.16 8.18 19.76
C ASP A 140 -7.88 7.88 18.28
N ALA A 141 -8.22 8.85 17.42
CA ALA A 141 -8.03 8.75 15.97
C ALA A 141 -6.56 8.56 15.60
N ASP A 142 -5.64 9.11 16.40
CA ASP A 142 -4.19 8.97 16.20
C ASP A 142 -3.76 7.53 16.49
N LYS A 143 -4.24 6.91 17.57
CA LYS A 143 -4.01 5.47 17.81
C LYS A 143 -4.53 4.58 16.70
N LEU A 144 -5.70 4.88 16.14
CA LEU A 144 -6.22 4.12 15.00
C LEU A 144 -5.33 4.31 13.77
N PHE A 145 -4.92 5.55 13.50
CA PHE A 145 -4.01 5.88 12.40
C PHE A 145 -2.68 5.12 12.53
N ASP A 146 -2.09 5.06 13.71
CA ASP A 146 -0.84 4.34 13.99
C ASP A 146 -1.01 2.83 13.78
N LYS A 147 -2.10 2.24 14.26
CA LYS A 147 -2.39 0.81 14.07
C LYS A 147 -2.56 0.44 12.59
N ILE A 148 -3.22 1.30 11.80
CA ILE A 148 -3.31 1.09 10.33
C ILE A 148 -1.93 1.26 9.69
N THR A 149 -1.10 2.19 10.16
CA THR A 149 0.28 2.37 9.68
C THR A 149 1.13 1.13 9.89
N LEU A 150 1.08 0.53 11.08
CA LEU A 150 1.81 -0.71 11.38
C LEU A 150 1.41 -1.86 10.44
N LEU A 151 0.11 -1.98 10.14
CA LEU A 151 -0.34 -2.97 9.17
C LEU A 151 0.21 -2.69 7.76
N GLN A 152 0.23 -1.45 7.31
CA GLN A 152 0.79 -1.07 6.00
C GLN A 152 2.29 -1.38 5.90
N GLU A 153 3.05 -1.02 6.94
CA GLU A 153 4.47 -1.31 7.04
C GLU A 153 4.74 -2.81 7.02
N ARG A 154 3.84 -3.62 7.60
CA ARG A 154 3.95 -5.06 7.53
C ARG A 154 3.62 -5.62 6.14
N LEU A 155 2.58 -5.12 5.48
CA LEU A 155 2.20 -5.56 4.14
C LEU A 155 3.25 -5.23 3.08
N SER A 156 3.96 -4.11 3.23
CA SER A 156 5.02 -3.70 2.30
C SER A 156 6.27 -4.58 2.33
N GLN A 157 6.44 -5.42 3.37
CA GLN A 157 7.55 -6.38 3.48
C GLN A 157 7.40 -7.60 2.56
N GLY A 158 6.26 -7.73 1.87
CA GLY A 158 6.00 -8.78 0.89
C GLY A 158 5.11 -9.89 1.42
N PHE A 159 4.80 -10.81 0.51
CA PHE A 159 3.82 -11.87 0.71
C PHE A 159 4.27 -12.89 1.77
N ASP A 160 3.36 -13.22 2.69
CA ASP A 160 3.53 -14.27 3.70
C ASP A 160 2.23 -15.06 3.87
N ILE A 161 2.33 -16.39 3.80
CA ILE A 161 1.16 -17.28 3.83
C ILE A 161 0.49 -17.34 5.21
N GLN A 162 1.26 -17.21 6.30
CA GLN A 162 0.73 -17.22 7.66
C GLN A 162 0.01 -15.90 7.96
N LEU A 163 0.58 -14.78 7.51
CA LEU A 163 -0.08 -13.48 7.57
C LEU A 163 -1.37 -13.50 6.74
N GLN A 164 -1.38 -14.08 5.54
CA GLN A 164 -2.60 -14.18 4.73
C GLN A 164 -3.74 -14.90 5.50
N ASP A 165 -3.45 -16.05 6.09
CA ASP A 165 -4.44 -16.81 6.88
C ASP A 165 -4.99 -15.98 8.05
N LEU A 166 -4.10 -15.23 8.72
CA LEU A 166 -4.47 -14.34 9.83
C LEU A 166 -5.33 -13.14 9.37
N LEU A 167 -4.99 -12.51 8.24
CA LEU A 167 -5.75 -11.42 7.64
C LEU A 167 -7.17 -11.87 7.26
N LEU A 168 -7.31 -13.10 6.74
CA LEU A 168 -8.61 -13.66 6.37
C LEU A 168 -9.45 -14.02 7.59
N LYS A 169 -8.87 -14.69 8.59
CA LYS A 169 -9.57 -15.07 9.83
C LYS A 169 -10.05 -13.86 10.63
N SER A 170 -9.26 -12.78 10.63
CA SER A 170 -9.59 -11.56 11.37
C SER A 170 -10.65 -10.69 10.68
N GLY A 171 -10.90 -10.89 9.38
CA GLY A 171 -11.83 -10.06 8.62
C GLY A 171 -11.38 -8.61 8.46
N VAL A 172 -10.08 -8.32 8.62
CA VAL A 172 -9.54 -6.94 8.67
C VAL A 172 -9.88 -6.11 7.43
N PHE A 173 -10.02 -6.74 6.25
CA PHE A 173 -10.42 -6.05 5.04
C PHE A 173 -11.82 -5.40 5.18
N ALA A 174 -12.79 -6.13 5.72
CA ALA A 174 -14.15 -5.61 5.94
C ALA A 174 -14.18 -4.50 7.00
N GLU A 175 -13.31 -4.60 8.01
CA GLU A 175 -13.16 -3.56 9.01
C GLU A 175 -12.57 -2.27 8.42
N LEU A 176 -11.56 -2.37 7.58
CA LEU A 176 -10.99 -1.23 6.85
C LEU A 176 -11.99 -0.63 5.85
N GLU A 177 -12.75 -1.48 5.15
CA GLU A 177 -13.81 -1.02 4.24
C GLU A 177 -14.88 -0.23 5.01
N TRP A 178 -15.27 -0.69 6.20
CA TRP A 178 -16.21 0.03 7.04
C TRP A 178 -15.68 1.41 7.45
N VAL A 179 -14.39 1.52 7.82
CA VAL A 179 -13.76 2.81 8.11
C VAL A 179 -13.81 3.72 6.88
N LEU A 180 -13.41 3.20 5.72
CA LEU A 180 -13.41 3.92 4.45
C LEU A 180 -14.81 4.45 4.07
N CYS A 181 -15.84 3.62 4.24
CA CYS A 181 -17.21 3.95 3.85
C CYS A 181 -17.94 4.85 4.86
N ASN A 182 -17.44 5.00 6.09
CA ASN A 182 -18.14 5.70 7.15
C ASN A 182 -17.66 7.17 7.27
N PRO A 183 -18.52 8.17 6.98
CA PRO A 183 -18.17 9.58 7.04
C PRO A 183 -17.86 10.11 8.45
N ARG A 184 -18.09 9.30 9.51
CA ARG A 184 -17.72 9.65 10.89
C ARG A 184 -16.21 9.76 11.08
N PHE A 185 -15.42 9.06 10.26
CA PHE A 185 -13.97 9.15 10.32
C PHE A 185 -13.47 10.35 9.51
N SER A 186 -12.39 10.97 9.98
CA SER A 186 -11.73 12.05 9.25
C SER A 186 -11.22 11.56 7.89
N ILE A 187 -11.08 12.48 6.93
CA ILE A 187 -10.60 12.14 5.59
C ILE A 187 -9.22 11.48 5.63
N THR A 188 -8.35 11.91 6.56
CA THR A 188 -7.01 11.35 6.78
C THR A 188 -7.04 9.88 7.22
N VAL A 189 -7.92 9.52 8.16
CA VAL A 189 -8.07 8.13 8.62
C VAL A 189 -8.67 7.26 7.51
N ARG A 190 -9.64 7.80 6.76
CA ARG A 190 -10.25 7.12 5.62
C ARG A 190 -9.26 6.90 4.47
N ASP A 191 -8.42 7.90 4.17
CA ASP A 191 -7.32 7.78 3.20
C ASP A 191 -6.32 6.72 3.64
N LYS A 192 -6.00 6.67 4.94
CA LYS A 192 -5.12 5.64 5.50
C LYS A 192 -5.73 4.24 5.35
N ALA A 193 -7.02 4.08 5.63
CA ALA A 193 -7.73 2.82 5.39
C ALA A 193 -7.70 2.43 3.90
N ALA A 194 -7.96 3.38 3.00
CA ALA A 194 -7.87 3.18 1.54
C ALA A 194 -6.49 2.67 1.11
N ILE A 195 -5.41 3.28 1.61
CA ILE A 195 -4.04 2.85 1.32
C ILE A 195 -3.80 1.42 1.85
N ALA A 196 -4.26 1.10 3.07
CA ALA A 196 -4.11 -0.25 3.61
C ALA A 196 -4.87 -1.30 2.80
N MET A 197 -6.09 -0.97 2.34
CA MET A 197 -6.86 -1.84 1.44
C MET A 197 -6.17 -2.04 0.10
N LYS A 198 -5.56 -1.00 -0.46
CA LYS A 198 -4.72 -1.11 -1.66
C LYS A 198 -3.55 -2.07 -1.42
N GLU A 199 -2.82 -1.93 -0.31
CA GLU A 199 -1.72 -2.85 0.03
C GLU A 199 -2.21 -4.30 0.20
N LEU A 200 -3.40 -4.53 0.77
CA LEU A 200 -3.98 -5.87 0.86
C LEU A 200 -4.25 -6.47 -0.54
N VAL A 201 -4.79 -5.68 -1.46
CA VAL A 201 -5.02 -6.14 -2.85
C VAL A 201 -3.70 -6.46 -3.56
N LEU A 202 -2.65 -5.66 -3.34
CA LEU A 202 -1.32 -5.93 -3.91
C LEU A 202 -0.64 -7.14 -3.25
N PHE A 203 -0.91 -7.37 -1.97
CA PHE A 203 -0.41 -8.52 -1.22
C PHE A 203 -0.97 -9.83 -1.76
N ASN A 204 -2.29 -9.90 -2.03
CA ASN A 204 -2.89 -11.03 -2.74
C ASN A 204 -4.13 -10.59 -3.54
N LYS A 205 -3.93 -10.40 -4.85
CA LYS A 205 -4.98 -9.94 -5.77
C LYS A 205 -6.16 -10.91 -5.82
N ASP A 206 -5.91 -12.21 -5.90
CA ASP A 206 -6.96 -13.21 -6.14
C ASP A 206 -7.96 -13.32 -4.98
N VAL A 207 -7.55 -12.88 -3.80
CA VAL A 207 -8.34 -12.94 -2.57
C VAL A 207 -9.19 -11.69 -2.38
N PHE A 208 -8.60 -10.51 -2.58
CA PHE A 208 -9.24 -9.26 -2.17
C PHE A 208 -9.95 -8.51 -3.31
N VAL A 209 -9.70 -8.87 -4.58
CA VAL A 209 -10.39 -8.22 -5.73
C VAL A 209 -11.91 -8.33 -5.62
N GLY A 210 -12.43 -9.51 -5.26
CA GLY A 210 -13.88 -9.70 -5.11
C GLY A 210 -14.48 -8.75 -4.08
N SER A 211 -13.81 -8.57 -2.93
CA SER A 211 -14.26 -7.66 -1.87
C SER A 211 -14.26 -6.20 -2.33
N VAL A 212 -13.26 -5.76 -3.10
CA VAL A 212 -13.23 -4.40 -3.66
C VAL A 212 -14.39 -4.16 -4.63
N LEU A 213 -14.65 -5.11 -5.53
CA LEU A 213 -15.64 -4.96 -6.60
C LEU A 213 -17.09 -5.02 -6.07
N VAL A 214 -17.37 -5.90 -5.11
CA VAL A 214 -18.72 -6.09 -4.57
C VAL A 214 -19.06 -5.06 -3.49
N GLY A 215 -18.04 -4.53 -2.82
CA GLY A 215 -18.20 -3.65 -1.66
C GLY A 215 -18.62 -2.21 -1.96
N GLY A 216 -18.54 -1.37 -0.93
CA GLY A 216 -18.78 0.08 -0.98
C GLY A 216 -17.51 0.90 -1.28
N SER A 217 -16.37 0.22 -1.36
CA SER A 217 -15.04 0.81 -1.50
C SER A 217 -14.91 1.78 -2.67
N VAL A 218 -15.40 1.40 -3.86
CA VAL A 218 -15.29 2.23 -5.08
C VAL A 218 -16.04 3.56 -4.93
N ASP A 219 -17.30 3.51 -4.48
CA ASP A 219 -18.11 4.70 -4.27
C ASP A 219 -17.51 5.62 -3.20
N ALA A 220 -16.99 5.03 -2.12
CA ALA A 220 -16.36 5.78 -1.04
C ALA A 220 -15.10 6.51 -1.52
N LEU A 221 -14.21 5.83 -2.26
CA LEU A 221 -12.98 6.41 -2.81
C LEU A 221 -13.28 7.59 -3.75
N ILE A 222 -14.26 7.43 -4.64
CA ILE A 222 -14.64 8.49 -5.58
C ILE A 222 -15.23 9.68 -4.81
N SER A 223 -16.17 9.42 -3.90
CA SER A 223 -16.90 10.48 -3.18
C SER A 223 -16.00 11.32 -2.25
N MET A 224 -14.85 10.79 -1.82
CA MET A 224 -13.91 11.51 -0.96
C MET A 224 -13.19 12.65 -1.69
N ASN A 225 -12.96 12.54 -3.01
CA ASN A 225 -12.23 13.53 -3.82
C ASN A 225 -10.90 14.02 -3.20
N SER A 226 -10.23 13.16 -2.43
CA SER A 226 -8.90 13.46 -1.89
C SER A 226 -7.82 13.03 -2.90
N PRO A 227 -6.64 13.66 -2.90
CA PRO A 227 -5.53 13.19 -3.73
C PRO A 227 -5.16 11.73 -3.41
N SER A 228 -5.15 11.34 -2.14
CA SER A 228 -4.82 9.98 -1.71
C SER A 228 -5.84 8.94 -2.21
N SER A 229 -7.14 9.22 -2.10
CA SER A 229 -8.20 8.30 -2.55
C SER A 229 -8.17 8.07 -4.06
N LEU A 230 -7.92 9.12 -4.85
CA LEU A 230 -7.77 9.00 -6.31
C LEU A 230 -6.46 8.30 -6.72
N GLN A 231 -5.37 8.47 -5.97
CA GLN A 231 -4.13 7.70 -6.16
C GLN A 231 -4.32 6.21 -5.84
N VAL A 232 -5.04 5.90 -4.76
CA VAL A 232 -5.43 4.53 -4.41
C VAL A 232 -6.28 3.94 -5.54
N LEU A 233 -7.28 4.66 -6.02
CA LEU A 233 -8.13 4.20 -7.13
C LEU A 233 -7.31 3.93 -8.39
N SER A 234 -6.37 4.82 -8.75
CA SER A 234 -5.45 4.63 -9.88
C SER A 234 -4.58 3.37 -9.72
N SER A 235 -4.09 3.11 -8.51
CA SER A 235 -3.28 1.93 -8.20
C SER A 235 -4.10 0.64 -8.27
N LEU A 236 -5.34 0.68 -7.77
CA LEU A 236 -6.28 -0.44 -7.87
C LEU A 236 -6.67 -0.70 -9.33
N ILE A 237 -6.84 0.34 -10.16
CA ILE A 237 -7.10 0.17 -11.60
C ILE A 237 -5.94 -0.57 -12.27
N LYS A 238 -4.68 -0.23 -11.95
CA LYS A 238 -3.51 -0.97 -12.47
C LYS A 238 -3.50 -2.43 -12.03
N ALA A 239 -3.82 -2.68 -10.75
CA ALA A 239 -3.78 -4.02 -10.19
C ALA A 239 -4.92 -4.89 -10.74
N ILE A 240 -6.15 -4.38 -10.76
CA ILE A 240 -7.37 -5.12 -11.08
C ILE A 240 -7.68 -5.10 -12.59
N LYS A 241 -7.33 -4.00 -13.28
CA LYS A 241 -7.57 -3.72 -14.70
C LYS A 241 -9.05 -3.50 -15.02
N SER A 242 -9.49 -3.90 -16.21
CA SER A 242 -10.83 -3.66 -16.76
C SER A 242 -11.99 -3.98 -15.81
N PRO A 243 -11.99 -5.07 -15.01
CA PRO A 243 -13.08 -5.35 -14.07
C PRO A 243 -13.37 -4.20 -13.09
N LEU A 244 -12.33 -3.51 -12.60
CA LEU A 244 -12.54 -2.36 -11.72
C LEU A 244 -13.05 -1.14 -12.48
N VAL A 245 -12.58 -0.92 -13.71
CA VAL A 245 -13.04 0.20 -14.53
C VAL A 245 -14.52 0.05 -14.88
N GLU A 246 -14.96 -1.18 -15.19
CA GLU A 246 -16.37 -1.51 -15.41
C GLU A 246 -17.23 -1.23 -14.17
N GLU A 247 -16.71 -1.55 -12.98
CA GLU A 247 -17.40 -1.27 -11.72
C GLU A 247 -17.45 0.24 -11.39
N ILE A 248 -16.40 0.99 -11.72
CA ILE A 248 -16.41 2.46 -11.61
C ILE A 248 -17.47 3.05 -12.56
N GLU A 249 -17.57 2.52 -13.78
CA GLU A 249 -18.55 2.97 -14.77
C GLU A 249 -19.99 2.65 -14.35
N SER A 250 -20.26 1.43 -13.88
CA SER A 250 -21.60 0.97 -13.49
C SER A 250 -22.22 1.84 -12.38
N ARG A 251 -21.38 2.44 -11.54
CA ARG A 251 -21.76 3.36 -10.46
C ARG A 251 -21.79 4.84 -10.87
N GLY A 252 -21.54 5.15 -12.14
CA GLY A 252 -21.44 6.52 -12.66
C GLY A 252 -20.21 7.27 -12.16
N GLY A 253 -19.21 6.55 -11.65
CA GLY A 253 -17.99 7.09 -11.04
C GLY A 253 -17.13 7.85 -12.04
N ILE A 254 -17.08 7.42 -13.30
CA ILE A 254 -16.30 8.07 -14.37
C ILE A 254 -16.71 9.54 -14.53
N SER A 255 -18.02 9.81 -14.64
CA SER A 255 -18.52 11.17 -14.80
C SER A 255 -18.21 12.06 -13.59
N ARG A 256 -18.20 11.49 -12.37
CA ARG A 256 -17.80 12.21 -11.15
C ARG A 256 -16.32 12.59 -11.18
N ILE A 257 -15.45 11.66 -11.56
CA ILE A 257 -13.99 11.91 -11.67
C ILE A 257 -13.70 12.98 -12.73
N VAL A 258 -14.41 12.95 -13.88
CA VAL A 258 -14.34 14.02 -14.89
C VAL A 258 -14.80 15.37 -14.32
N GLY A 259 -15.79 15.37 -13.42
CA GLY A 259 -16.25 16.56 -12.70
C GLY A 259 -15.14 17.24 -11.89
N TYR A 260 -14.28 16.46 -11.22
CA TYR A 260 -13.16 16.97 -10.41
C TYR A 260 -12.12 17.77 -11.21
N LEU A 261 -12.10 17.64 -12.55
CA LEU A 261 -11.23 18.46 -13.41
C LEU A 261 -11.65 19.94 -13.43
N SER A 262 -12.91 20.25 -13.14
CA SER A 262 -13.42 21.63 -13.12
C SER A 262 -13.25 22.32 -11.77
N GLU A 263 -12.93 21.58 -10.71
CA GLU A 263 -12.75 22.15 -9.38
C GLU A 263 -11.34 22.73 -9.24
N GLU A 264 -11.19 23.91 -8.63
CA GLU A 264 -9.89 24.43 -8.16
C GLU A 264 -9.43 23.69 -6.91
N SER A 265 -9.08 22.41 -7.11
CA SER A 265 -8.64 21.50 -6.07
C SER A 265 -7.25 20.96 -6.39
N GLU A 266 -6.47 20.70 -5.34
CA GLU A 266 -5.20 19.98 -5.42
C GLU A 266 -5.39 18.57 -6.02
N SER A 267 -6.59 18.01 -5.93
CA SER A 267 -6.97 16.72 -6.51
C SER A 267 -7.03 16.71 -8.03
N ARG A 268 -7.02 17.86 -8.71
CA ARG A 268 -7.24 17.95 -10.17
C ARG A 268 -6.21 17.15 -10.97
N ALA A 269 -4.93 17.29 -10.63
CA ALA A 269 -3.85 16.56 -11.29
C ALA A 269 -3.98 15.05 -11.07
N THR A 270 -4.35 14.65 -9.86
CA THR A 270 -4.58 13.25 -9.51
C THR A 270 -5.82 12.67 -10.19
N ALA A 271 -6.89 13.44 -10.32
CA ALA A 271 -8.09 13.06 -11.07
C ALA A 271 -7.75 12.81 -12.53
N PHE A 272 -6.93 13.69 -13.15
CA PHE A 272 -6.45 13.47 -14.51
C PHE A 272 -5.61 12.18 -14.61
N ASN A 273 -4.68 11.95 -13.69
CA ASN A 273 -3.92 10.69 -13.66
C ASN A 273 -4.84 9.46 -13.52
N CYS A 274 -5.88 9.53 -12.69
CA CYS A 274 -6.87 8.46 -12.57
C CYS A 274 -7.62 8.23 -13.89
N LEU A 275 -8.01 9.29 -14.61
CA LEU A 275 -8.66 9.21 -15.92
C LEU A 275 -7.72 8.61 -16.99
N MET A 276 -6.42 8.85 -16.88
CA MET A 276 -5.42 8.20 -17.75
C MET A 276 -5.40 6.68 -17.53
N GLU A 277 -5.46 6.22 -16.28
CA GLU A 277 -5.54 4.77 -15.99
C GLU A 277 -6.86 4.17 -16.48
N ILE A 278 -7.98 4.89 -16.31
CA ILE A 278 -9.28 4.49 -16.87
C ILE A 278 -9.19 4.39 -18.40
N GLY A 279 -8.57 5.36 -19.07
CA GLY A 279 -8.39 5.33 -20.53
C GLY A 279 -7.51 4.18 -21.03
N PHE A 280 -6.58 3.70 -20.21
CA PHE A 280 -5.69 2.60 -20.56
C PHE A 280 -6.35 1.22 -20.41
N PHE A 281 -7.02 0.97 -19.28
CA PHE A 281 -7.60 -0.34 -18.96
C PHE A 281 -9.10 -0.44 -19.30
N GLY A 282 -9.77 0.69 -19.52
CA GLY A 282 -11.20 0.75 -19.76
C GLY A 282 -11.62 0.19 -21.10
N ARG A 283 -12.78 -0.47 -21.11
CA ARG A 283 -13.46 -0.85 -22.36
C ARG A 283 -14.08 0.37 -23.02
N LYS A 284 -14.69 0.15 -24.18
CA LYS A 284 -15.28 1.19 -25.03
C LYS A 284 -16.26 2.05 -24.24
N GLU A 285 -17.12 1.43 -23.43
CA GLU A 285 -18.19 2.07 -22.68
C GLU A 285 -17.61 3.11 -21.68
N ALA A 286 -16.60 2.72 -20.92
CA ALA A 286 -15.90 3.60 -19.99
C ALA A 286 -15.25 4.82 -20.68
N VAL A 287 -14.64 4.62 -21.85
CA VAL A 287 -14.03 5.72 -22.61
C VAL A 287 -15.10 6.65 -23.21
N GLU A 288 -16.20 6.09 -23.69
CA GLU A 288 -17.35 6.88 -24.13
C GLU A 288 -17.97 7.68 -22.98
N ALA A 289 -18.07 7.09 -21.78
CA ALA A 289 -18.53 7.78 -20.58
C ALA A 289 -17.64 8.99 -20.22
N MET A 290 -16.31 8.87 -20.37
CA MET A 290 -15.39 10.00 -20.19
C MET A 290 -15.63 11.11 -21.21
N ILE A 291 -15.72 10.75 -22.50
CA ILE A 291 -15.92 11.72 -23.58
C ILE A 291 -17.28 12.42 -23.45
N ASN A 292 -18.34 11.65 -23.17
CA ASN A 292 -19.69 12.16 -22.96
C ASN A 292 -19.82 12.99 -21.68
N GLY A 293 -19.01 12.69 -20.66
CA GLY A 293 -18.83 13.53 -19.47
C GLY A 293 -18.12 14.86 -19.74
N GLY A 294 -17.73 15.14 -20.98
CA GLY A 294 -17.11 16.39 -21.39
C GLY A 294 -15.61 16.46 -21.13
N LEU A 295 -14.93 15.32 -20.96
CA LEU A 295 -13.49 15.27 -20.66
C LEU A 295 -12.67 16.11 -21.65
N ILE A 296 -12.88 15.93 -22.96
CA ILE A 296 -12.08 16.60 -23.98
C ILE A 296 -12.21 18.12 -23.88
N LYS A 297 -13.42 18.64 -23.68
CA LYS A 297 -13.64 20.08 -23.49
C LYS A 297 -12.87 20.62 -22.29
N LYS A 298 -12.93 19.91 -21.16
CA LYS A 298 -12.20 20.29 -19.93
C LYS A 298 -10.68 20.26 -20.12
N LEU A 299 -10.14 19.25 -20.83
CA LEU A 299 -8.70 19.17 -21.10
C LEU A 299 -8.22 20.32 -22.00
N VAL A 300 -9.01 20.69 -23.03
CA VAL A 300 -8.70 21.86 -23.87
C VAL A 300 -8.68 23.15 -23.03
N GLU A 301 -9.68 23.36 -22.18
CA GLU A 301 -9.74 24.52 -21.27
C GLU A 301 -8.54 24.56 -20.31
N LEU A 302 -8.16 23.42 -19.74
CA LEU A 302 -7.02 23.31 -18.83
C LEU A 302 -5.69 23.56 -19.53
N GLN A 303 -5.49 23.02 -20.74
CA GLN A 303 -4.30 23.26 -21.55
C GLN A 303 -4.15 24.76 -21.89
N ARG A 304 -5.24 25.42 -22.29
CA ARG A 304 -5.26 26.87 -22.57
C ARG A 304 -4.90 27.71 -21.33
N SER A 305 -5.44 27.34 -20.17
CA SER A 305 -5.15 28.05 -18.91
C SER A 305 -3.67 27.99 -18.52
N TYR A 306 -2.99 26.89 -18.85
CA TYR A 306 -1.56 26.72 -18.61
C TYR A 306 -0.71 27.58 -19.56
N GLU A 307 -1.02 27.58 -20.86
CA GLU A 307 -0.27 28.38 -21.86
C GLU A 307 -0.27 29.88 -21.55
N THR A 308 -1.33 30.36 -20.88
CA THR A 308 -1.47 31.74 -20.44
C THR A 308 -0.62 32.06 -19.20
N THR A 309 -0.36 31.07 -18.33
CA THR A 309 0.28 31.29 -17.02
C THR A 309 1.79 31.06 -17.01
N LYS A 310 2.41 30.53 -18.08
CA LYS A 310 3.87 30.36 -18.30
C LYS A 310 4.71 30.31 -17.02
N THR A 311 4.36 29.42 -16.10
CA THR A 311 5.21 29.12 -14.94
C THR A 311 6.22 28.07 -15.36
N THR A 312 7.48 28.24 -14.95
CA THR A 312 8.64 27.41 -15.36
C THR A 312 8.64 25.98 -14.78
N LYS A 313 7.49 25.49 -14.29
CA LYS A 313 7.33 24.13 -13.77
C LYS A 313 6.49 23.32 -14.76
N GLU A 314 6.93 22.09 -15.05
CA GLU A 314 6.16 21.10 -15.80
C GLU A 314 4.75 21.00 -15.21
N SER A 315 3.76 21.50 -15.93
CA SER A 315 2.37 21.41 -15.51
C SER A 315 1.81 20.04 -15.86
N PRO A 316 1.02 19.43 -14.96
CA PRO A 316 0.37 18.16 -15.25
C PRO A 316 -0.58 18.22 -16.46
N PHE A 317 -0.96 19.42 -16.92
CA PHE A 317 -1.90 19.64 -18.03
C PHE A 317 -1.24 20.03 -19.35
N GLU A 318 0.08 20.12 -19.40
CA GLU A 318 0.80 20.33 -20.66
C GLU A 318 0.49 19.17 -21.62
N ARG A 319 -0.02 19.52 -22.81
CA ARG A 319 -0.39 18.58 -23.88
C ARG A 319 -1.32 17.46 -23.40
N CYS A 320 -2.18 17.74 -22.41
CA CYS A 320 -2.99 16.72 -21.75
C CYS A 320 -4.00 16.04 -22.69
N VAL A 321 -4.50 16.77 -23.71
CA VAL A 321 -5.37 16.20 -24.74
C VAL A 321 -4.63 15.14 -25.56
N ALA A 322 -3.40 15.44 -26.00
CA ALA A 322 -2.57 14.50 -26.75
C ALA A 322 -2.17 13.31 -25.89
N ARG A 323 -1.75 13.54 -24.64
CA ARG A 323 -1.42 12.46 -23.69
C ARG A 323 -2.60 11.51 -23.49
N PHE A 324 -3.81 12.04 -23.33
CA PHE A 324 -5.01 11.21 -23.22
C PHE A 324 -5.28 10.39 -24.48
N ALA A 325 -5.13 10.98 -25.67
CA ALA A 325 -5.29 10.25 -26.93
C ALA A 325 -4.26 9.12 -27.09
N VAL A 326 -2.99 9.38 -26.74
CA VAL A 326 -1.92 8.37 -26.72
C VAL A 326 -2.25 7.25 -25.75
N GLN A 327 -2.76 7.57 -24.57
CA GLN A 327 -3.13 6.58 -23.56
C GLN A 327 -4.21 5.61 -24.06
N ILE A 328 -5.21 6.11 -24.77
CA ILE A 328 -6.26 5.30 -25.41
C ILE A 328 -5.66 4.41 -26.51
N GLU A 329 -4.73 4.93 -27.30
CA GLU A 329 -4.09 4.18 -28.39
C GLU A 329 -3.17 3.07 -27.87
N MET A 330 -2.45 3.32 -26.77
CA MET A 330 -1.57 2.35 -26.12
C MET A 330 -2.31 1.39 -25.17
N GLY A 331 -3.54 1.73 -24.76
CA GLY A 331 -4.32 0.99 -23.76
C GLY A 331 -4.62 -0.46 -24.10
N GLU A 332 -4.79 -1.27 -23.06
CA GLU A 332 -5.13 -2.69 -23.13
C GLU A 332 -6.64 -2.95 -23.34
N GLY A 333 -7.52 -2.01 -22.96
CA GLY A 333 -8.96 -2.24 -22.87
C GLY A 333 -9.74 -2.19 -24.20
N LEU A 334 -9.14 -1.68 -25.27
CA LEU A 334 -9.81 -1.41 -26.55
C LEU A 334 -9.25 -2.23 -27.71
N ARG A 335 -10.12 -2.66 -28.64
CA ARG A 335 -9.69 -3.27 -29.91
C ARG A 335 -9.17 -2.19 -30.86
N GLN A 336 -8.30 -2.59 -31.80
CA GLN A 336 -7.73 -1.66 -32.79
C GLN A 336 -8.78 -0.86 -33.58
N ARG A 337 -9.92 -1.48 -33.93
CA ARG A 337 -11.03 -0.77 -34.59
C ARG A 337 -11.66 0.31 -33.71
N GLU A 338 -11.76 0.06 -32.40
CA GLU A 338 -12.36 0.96 -31.42
C GLU A 338 -11.42 2.13 -31.14
N LYS A 339 -10.11 1.86 -31.03
CA LYS A 339 -9.07 2.91 -30.93
C LYS A 339 -9.16 3.90 -32.09
N ARG A 340 -9.25 3.41 -33.34
CA ARG A 340 -9.39 4.28 -34.53
C ARG A 340 -10.68 5.09 -34.51
N ALA A 341 -11.80 4.48 -34.13
CA ALA A 341 -13.10 5.16 -34.06
C ALA A 341 -13.09 6.26 -32.98
N LEU A 342 -12.60 5.94 -31.78
CA LEU A 342 -12.50 6.89 -30.67
C LEU A 342 -11.54 8.04 -30.98
N LYS A 343 -10.44 7.78 -31.69
CA LYS A 343 -9.53 8.85 -32.16
C LYS A 343 -10.27 9.89 -33.01
N GLN A 344 -11.16 9.46 -33.91
CA GLN A 344 -11.99 10.39 -34.69
C GLN A 344 -12.98 11.16 -33.82
N VAL A 345 -13.58 10.50 -32.83
CA VAL A 345 -14.47 11.16 -31.87
C VAL A 345 -13.72 12.24 -31.09
N ILE A 346 -12.53 11.93 -30.57
CA ILE A 346 -11.67 12.89 -29.84
C ILE A 346 -11.37 14.11 -30.72
N LEU A 347 -10.94 13.89 -31.96
CA LEU A 347 -10.64 15.00 -32.89
C LEU A 347 -11.86 15.89 -33.15
N ASN A 348 -13.05 15.30 -33.29
CA ASN A 348 -14.29 16.08 -33.43
C ASN A 348 -14.60 16.88 -32.18
N ARG A 349 -14.45 16.30 -30.99
CA ARG A 349 -14.65 17.00 -29.71
C ARG A 349 -13.64 18.12 -29.47
N VAL A 350 -12.40 17.97 -29.93
CA VAL A 350 -11.41 19.05 -29.90
C VAL A 350 -11.87 20.22 -30.78
N ARG A 351 -12.31 19.94 -32.02
CA ARG A 351 -12.85 21.00 -32.91
C ARG A 351 -14.05 21.73 -32.29
N GLU A 352 -14.96 20.98 -31.65
CA GLU A 352 -16.09 21.55 -30.91
C GLU A 352 -15.67 22.41 -29.72
N ALA A 353 -14.53 22.14 -29.08
CA ALA A 353 -14.05 22.85 -27.90
C ALA A 353 -13.23 24.12 -28.24
N CYS A 354 -12.61 24.19 -29.43
CA CYS A 354 -11.73 25.27 -29.85
C CYS A 354 -12.42 26.38 -30.67
N VAL A 355 -13.72 26.65 -30.42
CA VAL A 355 -14.63 27.47 -31.27
C VAL A 355 -14.09 28.86 -31.68
N SER A 356 -13.11 29.42 -30.98
CA SER A 356 -12.63 30.80 -31.19
C SER A 356 -11.18 30.95 -31.64
N ASP A 357 -10.37 29.88 -31.66
CA ASP A 357 -8.94 29.94 -32.02
C ASP A 357 -8.54 28.79 -32.95
N ALA A 358 -8.43 29.10 -34.25
CA ALA A 358 -8.06 28.15 -35.27
C ALA A 358 -6.59 27.68 -35.14
N ALA A 359 -5.70 28.49 -34.57
CA ALA A 359 -4.29 28.15 -34.40
C ALA A 359 -4.10 27.19 -33.20
N GLU A 360 -4.79 27.46 -32.09
CA GLU A 360 -4.85 26.54 -30.94
C GLU A 360 -5.41 25.18 -31.38
N CYS A 361 -6.55 25.19 -32.10
CA CYS A 361 -7.20 23.98 -32.60
C CYS A 361 -6.25 23.16 -33.50
N ALA A 362 -5.56 23.81 -34.44
CA ALA A 362 -4.61 23.15 -35.34
C ALA A 362 -3.44 22.54 -34.56
N THR A 363 -2.94 23.25 -33.54
CA THR A 363 -1.86 22.76 -32.68
C THR A 363 -2.28 21.50 -31.93
N ILE A 364 -3.39 21.54 -31.18
CA ILE A 364 -3.89 20.38 -30.42
C ILE A 364 -4.20 19.19 -31.34
N ILE A 365 -4.84 19.43 -32.49
CA ILE A 365 -5.12 18.38 -33.48
C ILE A 365 -3.82 17.75 -33.99
N SER A 366 -2.82 18.57 -34.32
CA SER A 366 -1.53 18.07 -34.78
C SER A 366 -0.86 17.21 -33.69
N GLU A 367 -0.88 17.64 -32.44
CA GLU A 367 -0.31 16.87 -31.33
C GLU A 367 -1.02 15.53 -31.12
N VAL A 368 -2.35 15.49 -31.25
CA VAL A 368 -3.12 14.23 -31.15
C VAL A 368 -2.78 13.28 -32.30
N LEU A 369 -2.62 13.80 -33.53
CA LEU A 369 -2.29 12.98 -34.70
C LEU A 369 -0.85 12.46 -34.66
N TRP A 370 0.11 13.33 -34.35
CA TRP A 370 1.55 13.03 -34.37
C TRP A 370 2.04 12.37 -33.07
N GLY A 371 1.53 12.78 -31.92
CA GLY A 371 1.89 12.20 -30.63
C GLY A 371 1.41 10.76 -30.46
N SER A 372 0.38 10.38 -31.22
CA SER A 372 -0.18 9.02 -31.23
C SER A 372 0.21 8.25 -32.51
N SER A 373 1.37 8.56 -33.10
CA SER A 373 1.98 7.72 -34.14
C SER A 373 3.06 6.83 -33.49
N PRO A 374 3.07 5.51 -33.75
CA PRO A 374 3.98 4.56 -33.10
C PRO A 374 5.47 4.81 -33.39
#